data_AF-A0A3M6CY36-F1
#
_entry.id   AF-A0A3M6CY36-F1
#
_cell.length_a   1.000
_cell.length_b   1.000
_cell.length_c   1.000
_cell.angle_alpha   90.00
_cell.angle_beta   90.00
_cell.angle_gamma   90.00
#
_symmetry.space_group_name_H-M   'P 1'
#
loop_
_entity.id
_entity.type
_entity.pdbx_description
1 polymer ?
#
loop_
_entity_poly.entity_id
_entity_poly.type
_entity_poly.pdbx_seq_one_letter_code
_entity_poly.pdbx_strand_id
1 'polypeptide(L)'
;MQYDAPVTATAFNSFLTATSLTDSTTAAISTLLALDSASTVNLASWDGVNRLEVPTGQTAATDVITGTIAGARGDLVTLNVTAEVAAAKAIILDSQANLSVNITPTIATDAAADVSSLARVAVSADASATTQFLLTTGSGDDVIIVNGDQNNYIDAGAGNDTIITGNGNNTVIAGAGNNNIITGTGNDTIVLSGTNHADVVNAGAGYDVVQLDGSVADYTFATGNNFNVNLTGAQTASITGAEFLTFVNTTTSAVETVVLAQSEAEASALRLYDGLLGRDADLGGAQNFTSLVNAGTSLTDIANQFVNSDEFVNISTLAPINTLYNELLGRTTGADSGGLQTWQTLLANGGTLGDVAAGIAGSAEARTLDQSNGDFVRDLYQVALGRSADQAGLDNWVNNLFNGASRADVAKAIVNSDEAVLKADSDFIDNLYLTATGRASDTAGKATFTNILANGGTHADVAIGIVGSVEAIAHNDNVIVLHGAV
;
A
#
# COMPACT_ATOMS: atom_id res chain seq x y z
N MET A 1 -11.10 28.47 42.04
CA MET A 1 -9.86 28.43 41.24
C MET A 1 -10.27 28.88 39.85
N GLN A 2 -9.90 30.10 39.47
CA GLN A 2 -10.33 30.77 38.24
C GLN A 2 -9.21 30.48 37.22
N TYR A 3 -9.47 29.65 36.21
CA TYR A 3 -8.44 29.30 35.23
C TYR A 3 -8.22 30.45 34.24
N ASP A 4 -6.92 30.71 34.04
CA ASP A 4 -6.28 31.73 33.21
C ASP A 4 -6.64 31.64 31.71
N ALA A 5 -6.17 32.64 30.96
CA ALA A 5 -6.13 32.83 29.50
C ALA A 5 -5.80 31.55 28.65
N PRO A 6 -5.83 31.60 27.29
CA PRO A 6 -5.48 30.46 26.43
C PRO A 6 -4.25 29.66 26.89
N VAL A 7 -4.33 28.33 26.85
CA VAL A 7 -3.25 27.44 27.33
C VAL A 7 -2.13 27.41 26.29
N THR A 8 -0.86 27.40 26.71
CA THR A 8 0.25 27.27 25.76
C THR A 8 0.23 25.90 25.08
N ALA A 9 0.61 25.82 23.81
CA ALA A 9 0.63 24.54 23.08
C ALA A 9 1.50 23.49 23.77
N THR A 10 2.64 23.89 24.35
CA THR A 10 3.51 23.01 25.15
C THR A 10 2.82 22.44 26.40
N ALA A 11 2.05 23.27 27.11
CA ALA A 11 1.32 22.81 28.29
C ALA A 11 0.18 21.86 27.91
N PHE A 12 -0.51 22.13 26.79
CA PHE A 12 -1.54 21.23 26.29
C PHE A 12 -0.97 19.89 25.81
N ASN A 13 0.18 19.89 25.11
CA ASN A 13 0.86 18.64 24.73
C ASN A 13 1.28 17.81 25.96
N SER A 14 1.71 18.48 27.04
CA SER A 14 2.01 17.82 28.32
C SER A 14 0.76 17.23 28.98
N PHE A 15 -0.41 17.86 28.80
CA PHE A 15 -1.68 17.31 29.24
C PHE A 15 -2.03 16.04 28.47
N LEU A 16 -1.97 16.05 27.13
CA LEU A 16 -2.30 14.89 26.30
C LEU A 16 -1.47 13.67 26.67
N THR A 17 -0.15 13.84 26.80
CA THR A 17 0.77 12.75 27.20
C THR A 17 0.58 12.24 28.62
N ALA A 18 -0.14 12.97 29.48
CA ALA A 18 -0.48 12.56 30.84
C ALA A 18 -1.85 11.89 30.96
N THR A 19 -2.66 11.89 29.89
CA THR A 19 -3.95 11.20 29.85
C THR A 19 -3.78 9.71 29.50
N SER A 20 -4.89 8.96 29.52
CA SER A 20 -4.94 7.57 29.05
C SER A 20 -5.13 7.44 27.52
N LEU A 21 -5.01 8.55 26.77
CA LEU A 21 -5.09 8.52 25.32
C LEU A 21 -3.94 7.70 24.74
N THR A 22 -4.21 7.08 23.59
CA THR A 22 -3.17 6.38 22.84
C THR A 22 -2.17 7.36 22.23
N ASP A 23 -0.95 6.89 21.94
CA ASP A 23 0.06 7.68 21.23
C ASP A 23 -0.47 8.19 19.88
N SER A 24 -1.26 7.36 19.20
CA SER A 24 -1.92 7.70 17.94
C SER A 24 -2.92 8.83 18.06
N THR A 25 -3.79 8.78 19.07
CA THR A 25 -4.79 9.81 19.32
C THR A 25 -4.12 11.11 19.77
N THR A 26 -3.10 11.02 20.61
CA THR A 26 -2.29 12.16 21.03
C THR A 26 -1.62 12.86 19.85
N ALA A 27 -1.00 12.08 18.96
CA ALA A 27 -0.36 12.64 17.79
C ALA A 27 -1.38 13.25 16.82
N ALA A 28 -2.54 12.61 16.62
CA ALA A 28 -3.63 13.13 15.80
C ALA A 28 -4.08 14.52 16.28
N ILE A 29 -4.28 14.68 17.59
CA ILE A 29 -4.61 15.96 18.21
C ILE A 29 -3.48 16.98 18.00
N SER A 30 -2.22 16.56 18.18
CA SER A 30 -1.05 17.43 18.01
C SER A 30 -0.98 18.02 16.59
N THR A 31 -1.18 17.16 15.59
CA THR A 31 -1.20 17.54 14.18
C THR A 31 -2.40 18.40 13.83
N LEU A 32 -3.62 18.02 14.26
CA LEU A 32 -4.86 18.75 14.00
C LEU A 32 -4.79 20.20 14.51
N LEU A 33 -4.14 20.40 15.65
CA LEU A 33 -4.00 21.70 16.32
C LEU A 33 -2.66 22.39 16.04
N ALA A 34 -1.80 21.78 15.22
CA ALA A 34 -0.46 22.26 14.90
C ALA A 34 0.37 22.65 16.14
N LEU A 35 0.35 21.82 17.18
CA LEU A 35 0.91 22.16 18.51
C LEU A 35 2.41 22.50 18.51
N ASP A 36 3.16 22.05 17.50
CA ASP A 36 4.59 22.39 17.34
C ASP A 36 4.82 23.86 16.92
N SER A 37 3.81 24.51 16.34
CA SER A 37 3.90 25.87 15.80
C SER A 37 2.90 26.84 16.45
N ALA A 38 1.80 26.33 17.01
CA ALA A 38 0.82 27.13 17.72
C ALA A 38 1.42 27.74 18.99
N SER A 39 1.12 29.02 19.24
CA SER A 39 1.54 29.69 20.48
C SER A 39 0.62 29.33 21.65
N THR A 40 -0.69 29.32 21.41
CA THR A 40 -1.74 29.01 22.40
C THR A 40 -2.89 28.26 21.76
N VAL A 41 -3.63 27.50 22.57
CA VAL A 41 -4.83 26.73 22.18
C VAL A 41 -6.01 27.20 23.04
N ASN A 42 -7.17 27.43 22.40
CA ASN A 42 -8.40 27.79 23.08
C ASN A 42 -9.14 26.54 23.57
N LEU A 43 -9.27 26.39 24.88
CA LEU A 43 -9.83 25.20 25.54
C LEU A 43 -11.14 25.53 26.25
N ALA A 44 -12.16 24.68 26.12
CA ALA A 44 -13.34 24.69 26.98
C ALA A 44 -13.49 23.35 27.73
N SER A 45 -14.17 23.38 28.87
CA SER A 45 -14.61 22.17 29.57
C SER A 45 -16.11 21.93 29.38
N TRP A 46 -16.49 20.66 29.34
CA TRP A 46 -17.89 20.25 29.17
C TRP A 46 -18.22 19.00 29.99
N ASP A 47 -19.41 19.00 30.59
CA ASP A 47 -19.96 17.84 31.32
C ASP A 47 -20.95 17.02 30.48
N GLY A 48 -21.06 17.32 29.18
CA GLY A 48 -21.90 16.61 28.23
C GLY A 48 -23.34 17.12 28.15
N VAL A 49 -23.82 17.92 29.12
CA VAL A 49 -25.25 18.30 29.19
C VAL A 49 -25.42 19.81 29.29
N ASN A 50 -24.63 20.45 30.16
CA ASN A 50 -24.70 21.88 30.40
C ASN A 50 -23.92 22.66 29.33
N ARG A 51 -24.06 23.98 29.35
CA ARG A 51 -23.33 24.86 28.43
C ARG A 51 -21.82 24.73 28.69
N LEU A 52 -21.02 24.79 27.63
CA LEU A 52 -19.56 24.88 27.70
C LEU A 52 -19.09 25.90 28.74
N GLU A 53 -18.10 25.48 29.53
CA GLU A 53 -17.35 26.35 30.42
C GLU A 53 -16.10 26.83 29.69
N VAL A 54 -16.14 28.09 29.23
CA VAL A 54 -15.03 28.74 28.52
C VAL A 54 -14.25 29.62 29.49
N PRO A 55 -12.93 29.42 29.67
CA PRO A 55 -12.06 30.28 30.46
C PRO A 55 -12.12 31.75 30.04
N THR A 56 -12.07 32.64 31.03
CA THR A 56 -12.09 34.09 30.79
C THR A 56 -10.84 34.55 30.05
N GLY A 57 -11.00 35.26 28.94
CA GLY A 57 -9.90 35.79 28.13
C GLY A 57 -9.73 35.15 26.76
N GLN A 58 -10.46 34.05 26.47
CA GLN A 58 -10.60 33.53 25.12
C GLN A 58 -11.59 34.39 24.34
N THR A 59 -11.14 35.00 23.24
CA THR A 59 -11.97 35.84 22.35
C THR A 59 -12.18 35.21 20.98
N ALA A 60 -11.50 34.11 20.69
CA ALA A 60 -11.63 33.31 19.47
C ALA A 60 -12.54 32.10 19.71
N ALA A 61 -12.88 31.37 18.65
CA ALA A 61 -13.62 30.13 18.74
C ALA A 61 -12.84 29.09 19.56
N THR A 62 -13.55 28.24 20.30
CA THR A 62 -12.97 27.12 21.05
C THR A 62 -12.34 26.13 20.07
N ASP A 63 -11.05 25.84 20.23
CA ASP A 63 -10.36 24.85 19.42
C ASP A 63 -10.59 23.44 19.95
N VAL A 64 -10.57 23.28 21.28
CA VAL A 64 -10.66 21.99 21.97
C VAL A 64 -11.69 22.03 23.08
N ILE A 65 -12.49 20.96 23.19
CA ILE A 65 -13.35 20.69 24.34
C ILE A 65 -12.79 19.47 25.08
N THR A 66 -12.65 19.56 26.40
CA THR A 66 -12.27 18.43 27.25
C THR A 66 -13.33 18.17 28.32
N GLY A 67 -13.54 16.91 28.71
CA GLY A 67 -14.51 16.62 29.76
C GLY A 67 -14.46 15.19 30.27
N THR A 68 -14.49 15.02 31.60
CA THR A 68 -14.84 13.72 32.20
C THR A 68 -16.34 13.70 32.43
N ILE A 69 -17.05 12.87 31.68
CA ILE A 69 -18.51 12.77 31.75
C ILE A 69 -18.87 11.79 32.87
N ALA A 70 -19.55 12.28 33.90
CA ALA A 70 -19.91 11.49 35.05
C ALA A 70 -20.97 10.43 34.70
N GLY A 71 -20.77 9.22 35.20
CA GLY A 71 -21.71 8.10 35.09
C GLY A 71 -20.99 6.77 35.25
N ALA A 72 -21.76 5.71 35.51
CA ALA A 72 -21.26 4.35 35.65
C ALA A 72 -21.58 3.53 34.38
N ARG A 73 -20.92 2.37 34.24
CA ARG A 73 -21.14 1.48 33.09
C ARG A 73 -22.61 1.07 32.98
N GLY A 74 -23.20 1.31 31.81
CA GLY A 74 -24.61 1.07 31.51
C GLY A 74 -25.54 2.26 31.76
N ASP A 75 -25.07 3.35 32.37
CA ASP A 75 -25.80 4.63 32.34
C ASP A 75 -25.76 5.19 30.91
N LEU A 76 -26.85 5.78 30.43
CA LEU A 76 -26.90 6.45 29.13
C LEU A 76 -26.87 7.97 29.32
N VAL A 77 -25.87 8.63 28.74
CA VAL A 77 -25.75 10.10 28.73
C VAL A 77 -25.84 10.59 27.29
N THR A 78 -26.95 11.24 26.94
CA THR A 78 -27.09 11.91 25.65
C THR A 78 -26.43 13.27 25.68
N LEU A 79 -25.44 13.47 24.82
CA LEU A 79 -24.67 14.69 24.77
C LEU A 79 -25.47 15.82 24.10
N ASN A 80 -25.57 16.98 24.76
CA ASN A 80 -26.25 18.16 24.26
C ASN A 80 -25.34 18.95 23.30
N VAL A 81 -25.20 18.47 22.06
CA VAL A 81 -24.34 19.09 21.05
C VAL A 81 -24.96 20.39 20.52
N THR A 82 -24.46 21.54 20.99
CA THR A 82 -24.83 22.86 20.48
C THR A 82 -23.94 23.28 19.30
N ALA A 83 -24.28 24.40 18.63
CA ALA A 83 -23.45 24.94 17.55
C ALA A 83 -22.03 25.32 18.03
N GLU A 84 -21.91 25.77 19.28
CA GLU A 84 -20.60 26.06 19.90
C GLU A 84 -19.78 24.80 20.15
N VAL A 85 -20.43 23.68 20.53
CA VAL A 85 -19.77 22.38 20.68
C VAL A 85 -19.31 21.87 19.31
N ALA A 86 -20.18 21.96 18.31
CA ALA A 86 -19.91 21.53 16.95
C ALA A 86 -18.86 22.39 16.21
N ALA A 87 -18.50 23.56 16.73
CA ALA A 87 -17.46 24.41 16.17
C ALA A 87 -16.04 24.05 16.64
N ALA A 88 -15.89 23.21 17.67
CA ALA A 88 -14.59 22.75 18.13
C ALA A 88 -13.96 21.78 17.14
N LYS A 89 -12.63 21.84 17.01
CA LYS A 89 -11.84 20.94 16.15
C LYS A 89 -11.66 19.58 16.81
N ALA A 90 -11.43 19.57 18.13
CA ALA A 90 -11.24 18.35 18.90
C ALA A 90 -12.15 18.32 20.13
N ILE A 91 -12.82 17.21 20.37
CA ILE A 91 -13.62 16.95 21.56
C ILE A 91 -13.03 15.70 22.23
N ILE A 92 -12.45 15.88 23.41
CA ILE A 92 -11.76 14.83 24.16
C ILE A 92 -12.59 14.53 25.40
N LEU A 93 -13.41 13.49 25.32
CA LEU A 93 -14.22 13.03 26.45
C LEU A 93 -13.63 11.75 27.03
N ASP A 94 -13.86 11.57 28.32
CA ASP A 94 -13.61 10.34 29.05
C ASP A 94 -14.84 10.03 29.91
N SER A 95 -15.41 8.84 29.72
CA SER A 95 -16.54 8.36 30.52
C SER A 95 -16.49 6.85 30.72
N GLN A 96 -17.11 6.40 31.80
CA GLN A 96 -17.49 5.00 31.98
C GLN A 96 -18.96 4.75 31.59
N ALA A 97 -19.75 5.80 31.37
CA ALA A 97 -21.13 5.71 30.92
C ALA A 97 -21.19 5.61 29.40
N ASN A 98 -22.31 5.09 28.90
CA ASN A 98 -22.62 5.02 27.49
C ASN A 98 -22.98 6.42 27.00
N LEU A 99 -22.17 7.00 26.14
CA LEU A 99 -22.40 8.31 25.55
C LEU A 99 -23.20 8.17 24.26
N SER A 100 -24.25 8.97 24.10
CA SER A 100 -24.94 9.14 22.82
C SER A 100 -24.57 10.49 22.24
N VAL A 101 -23.73 10.46 21.21
CA VAL A 101 -23.18 11.62 20.51
C VAL A 101 -23.81 11.69 19.12
N ASN A 102 -24.42 12.82 18.79
CA ASN A 102 -24.84 13.13 17.43
C ASN A 102 -24.40 14.54 17.08
N ILE A 103 -23.41 14.66 16.21
CA ILE A 103 -22.72 15.92 15.90
C ILE A 103 -22.59 16.12 14.41
N THR A 104 -22.68 17.38 13.97
CA THR A 104 -22.31 17.82 12.63
C THR A 104 -21.21 18.86 12.80
N PRO A 105 -19.93 18.47 12.81
CA PRO A 105 -18.82 19.40 12.94
C PRO A 105 -18.90 20.52 11.92
N THR A 106 -18.58 21.73 12.34
CA THR A 106 -18.43 22.85 11.42
C THR A 106 -17.09 22.69 10.72
N ILE A 107 -17.08 22.55 9.39
CA ILE A 107 -15.86 22.33 8.61
C ILE A 107 -14.85 23.44 8.93
N ALA A 108 -13.71 23.06 9.51
CA ALA A 108 -12.57 23.96 9.63
C ALA A 108 -12.13 24.31 8.20
N THR A 109 -12.22 25.59 7.82
CA THR A 109 -11.74 26.10 6.52
C THR A 109 -10.22 26.01 6.37
N ASP A 110 -9.53 25.63 7.44
CA ASP A 110 -8.10 25.58 7.55
C ASP A 110 -7.75 24.09 7.64
N ALA A 111 -7.27 23.53 6.53
CA ALA A 111 -6.79 22.15 6.49
C ALA A 111 -5.69 21.97 7.54
N ALA A 112 -5.89 21.06 8.49
CA ALA A 112 -4.82 20.65 9.39
C ALA A 112 -3.89 19.66 8.67
N ALA A 113 -2.77 19.28 9.27
CA ALA A 113 -1.79 18.40 8.62
C ALA A 113 -2.20 16.91 8.72
N ASP A 114 -1.48 16.07 7.97
CA ASP A 114 -1.70 14.64 7.77
C ASP A 114 -1.64 13.82 9.08
N VAL A 115 -2.72 13.11 9.41
CA VAL A 115 -2.84 12.22 10.58
C VAL A 115 -2.78 10.74 10.18
N SER A 116 -2.75 10.45 8.87
CA SER A 116 -2.76 9.07 8.33
C SER A 116 -1.51 8.27 8.73
N SER A 117 -0.44 8.94 9.16
CA SER A 117 0.79 8.34 9.68
C SER A 117 0.77 8.00 11.19
N LEU A 118 -0.30 8.33 11.90
CA LEU A 118 -0.29 8.41 13.37
C LEU A 118 -1.14 7.38 14.08
N ALA A 119 -2.24 6.89 13.50
CA ALA A 119 -2.76 5.60 13.93
C ALA A 119 -1.70 4.54 13.60
N ARG A 120 -1.70 3.41 14.31
CA ARG A 120 -0.81 2.26 14.05
C ARG A 120 -1.15 1.64 12.68
N VAL A 121 -1.33 2.45 11.65
CA VAL A 121 -1.91 2.19 10.35
C VAL A 121 -0.81 1.67 9.46
N ALA A 122 -0.87 0.37 9.23
CA ALA A 122 0.00 -0.38 8.36
C ALA A 122 0.09 0.22 6.94
N VAL A 123 -1.04 0.72 6.43
CA VAL A 123 -1.19 1.30 5.09
C VAL A 123 -2.22 2.43 5.17
N SER A 124 -1.82 3.69 4.97
CA SER A 124 -2.75 4.82 4.96
C SER A 124 -3.62 4.79 3.71
N ALA A 125 -4.96 4.87 3.89
CA ALA A 125 -5.94 4.88 2.79
C ALA A 125 -5.80 6.09 1.82
N ASP A 126 -5.11 7.15 2.27
CA ASP A 126 -4.69 8.27 1.46
C ASP A 126 -3.74 9.15 2.31
N ALA A 127 -2.44 9.20 1.96
CA ALA A 127 -1.48 10.06 2.66
C ALA A 127 -1.74 11.57 2.44
N SER A 128 -2.67 11.92 1.56
CA SER A 128 -3.15 13.29 1.35
C SER A 128 -4.31 13.68 2.26
N ALA A 129 -4.92 12.74 3.00
CA ALA A 129 -6.09 13.00 3.84
C ALA A 129 -5.70 13.69 5.14
N THR A 130 -6.23 14.89 5.36
CA THR A 130 -5.98 15.67 6.58
C THR A 130 -7.18 15.60 7.50
N THR A 131 -6.98 15.26 8.77
CA THR A 131 -8.07 15.27 9.77
C THR A 131 -8.58 16.69 9.97
N GLN A 132 -9.89 16.85 10.03
CA GLN A 132 -10.56 18.13 10.23
C GLN A 132 -11.37 18.19 11.53
N PHE A 133 -11.74 17.02 12.08
CA PHE A 133 -12.46 16.90 13.34
C PHE A 133 -11.98 15.67 14.11
N LEU A 134 -11.88 15.77 15.43
CA LEU A 134 -11.51 14.66 16.32
C LEU A 134 -12.48 14.50 17.48
N LEU A 135 -12.85 13.26 17.80
CA LEU A 135 -13.70 12.91 18.94
C LEU A 135 -13.15 11.70 19.70
N THR A 136 -13.13 11.79 21.03
CA THR A 136 -12.93 10.65 21.95
C THR A 136 -14.10 10.54 22.93
N THR A 137 -14.47 9.33 23.36
CA THR A 137 -15.60 9.11 24.28
C THR A 137 -15.25 8.42 25.61
N GLY A 138 -14.64 7.22 25.60
CA GLY A 138 -14.17 6.57 26.82
C GLY A 138 -14.27 5.04 26.85
N SER A 139 -14.85 4.50 27.91
CA SER A 139 -14.95 3.05 28.19
C SER A 139 -16.39 2.52 28.26
N GLY A 140 -17.37 3.36 27.90
CA GLY A 140 -18.79 3.00 27.86
C GLY A 140 -19.17 2.34 26.54
N ASP A 141 -20.36 1.73 26.46
CA ASP A 141 -20.88 1.25 25.17
C ASP A 141 -21.53 2.44 24.44
N ASP A 142 -20.75 3.14 23.61
CA ASP A 142 -21.10 4.44 23.05
C ASP A 142 -21.89 4.34 21.73
N VAL A 143 -22.70 5.37 21.45
CA VAL A 143 -23.36 5.57 20.15
C VAL A 143 -22.87 6.90 19.59
N ILE A 144 -22.00 6.82 18.58
CA ILE A 144 -21.32 7.96 17.98
C ILE A 144 -21.84 8.15 16.56
N ILE A 145 -22.45 9.30 16.28
CA ILE A 145 -22.90 9.70 14.94
C ILE A 145 -22.24 11.04 14.61
N VAL A 146 -21.35 11.03 13.63
CA VAL A 146 -20.66 12.23 13.13
C VAL A 146 -21.09 12.45 11.69
N ASN A 147 -21.89 13.49 11.44
CA ASN A 147 -22.41 13.82 10.12
C ASN A 147 -21.47 14.80 9.38
N GLY A 148 -21.69 14.96 8.07
CA GLY A 148 -20.95 15.91 7.23
C GLY A 148 -20.01 15.22 6.25
N ASP A 149 -19.16 16.00 5.59
CA ASP A 149 -18.23 15.55 4.54
C ASP A 149 -16.75 15.75 4.92
N GLN A 150 -16.49 16.11 6.17
CA GLN A 150 -15.15 16.35 6.69
C GLN A 150 -14.46 15.05 7.09
N ASN A 151 -13.13 15.04 7.02
CA ASN A 151 -12.33 13.91 7.47
C ASN A 151 -12.30 13.85 9.01
N ASN A 152 -12.91 12.82 9.59
CA ASN A 152 -13.03 12.66 11.04
C ASN A 152 -11.98 11.69 11.59
N TYR A 153 -11.46 11.94 12.79
CA TYR A 153 -10.72 10.98 13.60
C TYR A 153 -11.53 10.63 14.84
N ILE A 154 -11.96 9.40 14.95
CA ILE A 154 -12.80 8.92 16.05
C ILE A 154 -12.03 7.87 16.83
N ASP A 155 -11.92 8.05 18.15
CA ASP A 155 -11.41 7.04 19.08
C ASP A 155 -12.51 6.74 20.10
N ALA A 156 -13.23 5.63 19.90
CA ALA A 156 -14.33 5.25 20.78
C ALA A 156 -13.86 4.66 22.12
N GLY A 157 -12.60 4.19 22.17
CA GLY A 157 -11.98 3.67 23.39
C GLY A 157 -12.32 2.21 23.68
N ALA A 158 -13.00 1.91 24.79
CA ALA A 158 -13.40 0.55 25.12
C ALA A 158 -14.92 0.48 25.28
N GLY A 159 -15.51 -0.69 25.04
CA GLY A 159 -16.96 -0.83 25.04
C GLY A 159 -17.43 -1.49 23.76
N ASN A 160 -18.72 -1.76 23.68
CA ASN A 160 -19.36 -2.23 22.46
C ASN A 160 -19.96 -1.01 21.75
N ASP A 161 -19.17 -0.37 20.90
CA ASP A 161 -19.51 0.92 20.35
C ASP A 161 -20.28 0.79 19.03
N THR A 162 -21.21 1.72 18.80
CA THR A 162 -21.84 1.92 17.49
C THR A 162 -21.35 3.23 16.92
N ILE A 163 -20.59 3.17 15.83
CA ILE A 163 -19.91 4.31 15.23
C ILE A 163 -20.42 4.51 13.82
N ILE A 164 -20.93 5.70 13.53
CA ILE A 164 -21.39 6.10 12.20
C ILE A 164 -20.70 7.41 11.84
N THR A 165 -19.88 7.40 10.78
CA THR A 165 -19.29 8.61 10.21
C THR A 165 -20.02 9.02 8.92
N GLY A 166 -19.90 10.29 8.57
CA GLY A 166 -20.35 10.83 7.29
C GLY A 166 -19.36 10.54 6.18
N ASN A 167 -19.40 11.38 5.13
CA ASN A 167 -18.44 11.30 4.04
C ASN A 167 -17.08 11.88 4.45
N GLY A 168 -16.12 11.84 3.53
CA GLY A 168 -14.73 12.22 3.79
C GLY A 168 -13.89 10.99 4.11
N ASN A 169 -12.57 11.17 4.15
CA ASN A 169 -11.61 10.12 4.48
C ASN A 169 -11.48 10.05 6.01
N ASN A 170 -12.26 9.18 6.65
CA ASN A 170 -12.33 9.07 8.09
C ASN A 170 -11.31 8.07 8.63
N THR A 171 -10.83 8.31 9.84
CA THR A 171 -10.08 7.33 10.64
C THR A 171 -10.90 6.97 11.87
N VAL A 172 -11.23 5.69 12.03
CA VAL A 172 -12.00 5.18 13.17
C VAL A 172 -11.15 4.16 13.92
N ILE A 173 -10.76 4.49 15.15
CA ILE A 173 -10.27 3.54 16.14
C ILE A 173 -11.50 3.08 16.92
N ALA A 174 -11.99 1.89 16.58
CA ALA A 174 -13.14 1.30 17.26
C ALA A 174 -12.78 0.89 18.70
N GLY A 175 -11.51 0.55 18.92
CA GLY A 175 -11.02 0.17 20.23
C GLY A 175 -11.56 -1.18 20.70
N ALA A 176 -11.50 -1.45 22.00
CA ALA A 176 -11.71 -2.80 22.54
C ALA A 176 -13.18 -3.11 22.83
N GLY A 177 -13.68 -4.23 22.34
CA GLY A 177 -15.06 -4.70 22.55
C GLY A 177 -15.73 -4.99 21.20
N ASN A 178 -17.00 -5.39 21.20
CA ASN A 178 -17.69 -5.76 19.96
C ASN A 178 -18.31 -4.52 19.32
N ASN A 179 -17.71 -4.02 18.25
CA ASN A 179 -18.10 -2.74 17.67
C ASN A 179 -18.93 -2.92 16.40
N ASN A 180 -19.78 -1.94 16.11
CA ASN A 180 -20.51 -1.82 14.86
C ASN A 180 -20.15 -0.50 14.20
N ILE A 181 -19.41 -0.56 13.10
CA ILE A 181 -18.86 0.60 12.41
C ILE A 181 -19.49 0.71 11.02
N ILE A 182 -19.99 1.91 10.71
CA ILE A 182 -20.44 2.28 9.38
C ILE A 182 -19.76 3.60 9.00
N THR A 183 -18.99 3.60 7.93
CA THR A 183 -18.45 4.84 7.36
C THR A 183 -19.17 5.19 6.05
N GLY A 184 -18.94 6.42 5.58
CA GLY A 184 -19.66 7.02 4.45
C GLY A 184 -18.95 6.81 3.11
N THR A 185 -18.91 7.86 2.29
CA THR A 185 -18.04 7.85 1.10
C THR A 185 -16.68 8.47 1.41
N GLY A 186 -15.62 7.99 0.78
CA GLY A 186 -14.25 8.47 1.01
C GLY A 186 -13.33 7.28 1.20
N ASN A 187 -12.02 7.51 1.29
CA ASN A 187 -11.06 6.46 1.62
C ASN A 187 -10.90 6.41 3.14
N ASP A 188 -11.66 5.54 3.78
CA ASP A 188 -11.72 5.38 5.23
C ASP A 188 -10.65 4.39 5.74
N THR A 189 -10.21 4.60 6.98
CA THR A 189 -9.31 3.71 7.70
C THR A 189 -9.93 3.30 9.02
N ILE A 190 -10.18 2.02 9.22
CA ILE A 190 -10.88 1.48 10.39
C ILE A 190 -9.95 0.54 11.13
N VAL A 191 -9.63 0.84 12.38
CA VAL A 191 -8.72 0.06 13.22
C VAL A 191 -9.54 -0.72 14.24
N LEU A 192 -9.52 -2.04 14.11
CA LEU A 192 -10.11 -2.99 15.03
C LEU A 192 -8.99 -3.49 15.95
N SER A 193 -8.94 -2.96 17.17
CA SER A 193 -7.86 -3.24 18.12
C SER A 193 -8.35 -3.93 19.38
N GLY A 194 -7.55 -4.83 19.91
CA GLY A 194 -7.87 -5.55 21.14
C GLY A 194 -7.85 -7.06 20.94
N THR A 195 -8.45 -7.78 21.87
CA THR A 195 -8.55 -9.25 21.80
C THR A 195 -9.96 -9.69 22.17
N ASN A 196 -10.38 -10.85 21.65
CA ASN A 196 -11.66 -11.48 21.97
C ASN A 196 -12.89 -10.59 21.69
N HIS A 197 -12.88 -9.91 20.54
CA HIS A 197 -14.03 -9.16 20.04
C HIS A 197 -14.54 -9.70 18.71
N ALA A 198 -15.78 -9.30 18.40
CA ALA A 198 -16.51 -9.59 17.19
C ALA A 198 -17.06 -8.28 16.63
N ASP A 199 -16.38 -7.73 15.63
CA ASP A 199 -16.78 -6.46 15.02
C ASP A 199 -17.61 -6.67 13.74
N VAL A 200 -18.46 -5.69 13.45
CA VAL A 200 -19.15 -5.57 12.17
C VAL A 200 -18.75 -4.25 11.55
N VAL A 201 -18.22 -4.30 10.34
CA VAL A 201 -17.73 -3.14 9.61
C VAL A 201 -18.41 -3.04 8.27
N ASN A 202 -18.97 -1.87 7.98
CA ASN A 202 -19.30 -1.43 6.64
C ASN A 202 -18.49 -0.18 6.33
N ALA A 203 -17.43 -0.34 5.52
CA ALA A 203 -16.53 0.77 5.19
C ALA A 203 -17.10 1.72 4.13
N GLY A 204 -18.29 1.43 3.60
CA GLY A 204 -18.98 2.36 2.72
C GLY A 204 -18.43 2.31 1.29
N ALA A 205 -18.18 3.47 0.70
CA ALA A 205 -17.75 3.56 -0.68
C ALA A 205 -16.47 4.39 -0.81
N GLY A 206 -15.46 3.82 -1.45
CA GLY A 206 -14.18 4.46 -1.67
C GLY A 206 -13.13 3.38 -1.80
N TYR A 207 -11.92 3.68 -1.34
CA TYR A 207 -10.86 2.68 -1.16
C TYR A 207 -10.51 2.59 0.30
N ASP A 208 -11.10 1.60 0.96
CA ASP A 208 -11.13 1.54 2.40
C ASP A 208 -10.17 0.48 2.95
N VAL A 209 -9.56 0.82 4.09
CA VAL A 209 -8.62 -0.04 4.81
C VAL A 209 -9.22 -0.44 6.14
N VAL A 210 -9.31 -1.75 6.40
CA VAL A 210 -9.59 -2.27 7.74
C VAL A 210 -8.33 -2.91 8.30
N GLN A 211 -7.93 -2.46 9.48
CA GLN A 211 -6.78 -2.98 10.20
C GLN A 211 -7.20 -3.91 11.33
N LEU A 212 -6.49 -5.02 11.43
CA LEU A 212 -6.60 -6.04 12.47
C LEU A 212 -5.27 -6.18 13.22
N ASP A 213 -5.32 -6.70 14.44
CA ASP A 213 -4.12 -7.02 15.22
C ASP A 213 -3.61 -8.44 14.88
N GLY A 214 -2.29 -8.68 14.94
CA GLY A 214 -1.68 -10.00 14.68
C GLY A 214 -1.17 -10.18 13.25
N SER A 215 -0.94 -11.44 12.84
CA SER A 215 -0.49 -11.82 11.50
C SER A 215 -1.66 -12.41 10.71
N VAL A 216 -1.65 -12.33 9.37
CA VAL A 216 -2.64 -12.96 8.48
C VAL A 216 -2.81 -14.44 8.80
N ALA A 217 -1.72 -15.12 9.18
CA ALA A 217 -1.73 -16.54 9.52
C ALA A 217 -2.56 -16.89 10.77
N ASP A 218 -2.89 -15.90 11.60
CA ASP A 218 -3.75 -16.06 12.77
C ASP A 218 -5.25 -16.08 12.42
N TYR A 219 -5.59 -15.93 11.13
CA TYR A 219 -6.95 -15.77 10.64
C TYR A 219 -7.37 -16.85 9.67
N THR A 220 -8.68 -17.12 9.68
CA THR A 220 -9.37 -17.87 8.63
C THR A 220 -10.39 -16.95 7.96
N PHE A 221 -10.32 -16.89 6.64
CA PHE A 221 -11.17 -16.08 5.78
C PHE A 221 -12.34 -16.91 5.27
N ALA A 222 -13.55 -16.40 5.43
CA ALA A 222 -14.76 -16.95 4.83
C ALA A 222 -15.47 -15.85 4.05
N THR A 223 -15.37 -15.90 2.73
CA THR A 223 -16.12 -15.00 1.85
C THR A 223 -17.61 -15.37 1.89
N GLY A 224 -18.47 -14.39 2.10
CA GLY A 224 -19.91 -14.60 2.11
C GLY A 224 -20.57 -14.08 0.84
N ASN A 225 -21.91 -14.11 0.84
CA ASN A 225 -22.72 -13.52 -0.22
C ASN A 225 -22.92 -12.04 0.12
N ASN A 226 -22.78 -11.15 -0.87
CA ASN A 226 -22.86 -9.69 -0.77
C ASN A 226 -21.52 -8.97 -0.48
N PHE A 227 -20.44 -9.42 -1.12
CA PHE A 227 -19.15 -8.71 -1.06
C PHE A 227 -18.64 -8.51 0.37
N ASN A 228 -18.85 -9.51 1.23
CA ASN A 228 -18.37 -9.51 2.60
C ASN A 228 -17.30 -10.58 2.82
N VAL A 229 -16.40 -10.29 3.76
CA VAL A 229 -15.45 -11.26 4.30
C VAL A 229 -15.68 -11.41 5.79
N ASN A 230 -15.82 -12.66 6.23
CA ASN A 230 -15.88 -13.00 7.64
C ASN A 230 -14.53 -13.57 8.06
N LEU A 231 -13.97 -12.99 9.11
CA LEU A 231 -12.71 -13.37 9.70
C LEU A 231 -12.99 -14.08 11.03
N THR A 232 -12.27 -15.17 11.27
CA THR A 232 -12.24 -15.88 12.55
C THR A 232 -10.80 -16.24 12.90
N GLY A 233 -10.51 -16.60 14.15
CA GLY A 233 -9.14 -16.86 14.60
C GLY A 233 -8.78 -15.96 15.79
N ALA A 234 -7.75 -15.13 15.64
CA ALA A 234 -7.31 -14.18 16.67
C ALA A 234 -8.40 -13.17 17.09
N GLN A 235 -9.15 -12.63 16.14
CA GLN A 235 -10.36 -11.83 16.34
C GLN A 235 -11.43 -12.25 15.33
N THR A 236 -12.69 -11.90 15.61
CA THR A 236 -13.79 -12.11 14.67
C THR A 236 -14.21 -10.78 14.07
N ALA A 237 -14.43 -10.74 12.76
CA ALA A 237 -14.94 -9.55 12.09
C ALA A 237 -15.79 -9.93 10.88
N SER A 238 -16.89 -9.21 10.65
CA SER A 238 -17.63 -9.24 9.39
C SER A 238 -17.44 -7.90 8.69
N ILE A 239 -16.73 -7.90 7.56
CA ILE A 239 -16.32 -6.68 6.88
C ILE A 239 -16.97 -6.61 5.50
N THR A 240 -17.56 -5.46 5.17
CA THR A 240 -18.09 -5.12 3.84
C THR A 240 -17.56 -3.79 3.36
N GLY A 241 -17.41 -3.64 2.04
CA GLY A 241 -17.01 -2.37 1.42
C GLY A 241 -15.55 -1.99 1.61
N ALA A 242 -14.71 -2.90 2.10
CA ALA A 242 -13.27 -2.67 2.20
C ALA A 242 -12.52 -3.33 1.05
N GLU A 243 -11.49 -2.66 0.54
CA GLU A 243 -10.59 -3.16 -0.50
C GLU A 243 -9.31 -3.72 0.11
N PHE A 244 -8.95 -3.30 1.32
CA PHE A 244 -7.73 -3.69 1.99
C PHE A 244 -7.97 -4.16 3.42
N LEU A 245 -7.37 -5.30 3.75
CA LEU A 245 -7.16 -5.72 5.11
C LEU A 245 -5.68 -5.60 5.43
N THR A 246 -5.37 -4.97 6.55
CA THR A 246 -4.01 -4.89 7.07
C THR A 246 -3.92 -5.59 8.41
N PHE A 247 -2.82 -6.29 8.64
CA PHE A 247 -2.59 -7.07 9.85
C PHE A 247 -1.32 -6.56 10.48
N VAL A 248 -1.44 -5.98 11.67
CA VAL A 248 -0.32 -5.41 12.40
C VAL A 248 0.05 -6.32 13.56
N ASN A 249 1.21 -6.95 13.44
CA ASN A 249 1.76 -7.72 14.54
C ASN A 249 2.22 -6.76 15.65
N THR A 250 1.48 -6.70 16.75
CA THR A 250 1.76 -5.79 17.86
C THR A 250 3.07 -6.09 18.60
N THR A 251 3.69 -7.27 18.37
CA THR A 251 4.96 -7.66 18.98
C THR A 251 6.16 -7.33 18.09
N THR A 252 6.05 -7.53 16.78
CA THR A 252 7.16 -7.31 15.83
C THR A 252 7.03 -6.03 15.02
N SER A 253 5.88 -5.35 15.10
CA SER A 253 5.47 -4.25 14.21
C SER A 253 5.47 -4.61 12.73
N ALA A 254 5.47 -5.91 12.40
CA ALA A 254 5.33 -6.38 11.02
C ALA A 254 3.92 -6.05 10.51
N VAL A 255 3.86 -5.68 9.24
CA VAL A 255 2.65 -5.33 8.52
C VAL A 255 2.48 -6.30 7.37
N GLU A 256 1.33 -6.96 7.32
CA GLU A 256 0.91 -7.81 6.22
C GLU A 256 -0.39 -7.25 5.63
N THR A 257 -0.56 -7.38 4.32
CA THR A 257 -1.71 -6.82 3.60
C THR A 257 -2.40 -7.91 2.80
N VAL A 258 -3.72 -7.90 2.83
CA VAL A 258 -4.59 -8.73 1.99
C VAL A 258 -5.50 -7.80 1.21
N VAL A 259 -5.56 -7.98 -0.10
CA VAL A 259 -6.43 -7.20 -0.99
C VAL A 259 -7.73 -7.96 -1.24
N LEU A 260 -8.84 -7.26 -1.13
CA LEU A 260 -10.18 -7.75 -1.36
C LEU A 260 -10.66 -7.27 -2.73
N ALA A 261 -10.63 -8.15 -3.71
CA ALA A 261 -11.10 -7.88 -5.06
C ALA A 261 -12.59 -8.22 -5.20
N GLN A 262 -13.36 -7.39 -5.87
CA GLN A 262 -14.81 -7.59 -6.11
C GLN A 262 -15.08 -8.45 -7.36
N SER A 263 -14.05 -8.77 -8.14
CA SER A 263 -14.14 -9.66 -9.28
C SER A 263 -12.83 -10.40 -9.56
N GLU A 264 -12.90 -11.51 -10.30
CA GLU A 264 -11.71 -12.22 -10.78
C GLU A 264 -10.83 -11.36 -11.68
N ALA A 265 -11.40 -10.38 -12.40
CA ALA A 265 -10.64 -9.47 -13.24
C ALA A 265 -9.81 -8.50 -12.39
N GLU A 266 -10.40 -7.91 -11.34
CA GLU A 266 -9.66 -7.08 -10.39
C GLU A 266 -8.58 -7.91 -9.70
N ALA A 267 -8.91 -9.11 -9.23
CA ALA A 267 -7.95 -9.99 -8.58
C ALA A 267 -6.77 -10.34 -9.49
N SER A 268 -7.04 -10.63 -10.76
CA SER A 268 -5.99 -10.90 -11.76
C SER A 268 -5.11 -9.67 -12.00
N ALA A 269 -5.71 -8.48 -12.10
CA ALA A 269 -4.95 -7.24 -12.25
C ALA A 269 -4.06 -6.95 -11.04
N LEU A 270 -4.55 -7.22 -9.82
CA LEU A 270 -3.79 -7.04 -8.58
C LEU A 270 -2.65 -8.06 -8.44
N ARG A 271 -2.87 -9.33 -8.82
CA ARG A 271 -1.82 -10.35 -8.80
C ARG A 271 -0.70 -10.11 -9.82
N LEU A 272 -0.89 -9.22 -10.81
CA LEU A 272 0.19 -8.79 -11.70
C LEU A 272 1.30 -8.05 -10.95
N TYR A 273 1.00 -7.38 -9.83
CA TYR A 273 2.03 -6.78 -8.98
C TYR A 273 3.03 -7.81 -8.50
N ASP A 274 2.56 -8.88 -7.86
CA ASP A 274 3.47 -9.91 -7.38
C ASP A 274 4.11 -10.69 -8.54
N GLY A 275 3.32 -11.08 -9.54
CA GLY A 275 3.81 -11.83 -10.69
C GLY A 275 4.89 -11.10 -11.50
N LEU A 276 4.73 -9.80 -11.80
CA LEU A 276 5.67 -9.06 -12.64
C LEU A 276 6.69 -8.23 -11.84
N LEU A 277 6.33 -7.77 -10.64
CA LEU A 277 7.15 -6.84 -9.85
C LEU A 277 7.69 -7.48 -8.56
N GLY A 278 7.18 -8.65 -8.14
CA GLY A 278 7.63 -9.37 -6.95
C GLY A 278 7.30 -8.66 -5.63
N ARG A 279 6.21 -7.89 -5.62
CA ARG A 279 5.69 -7.19 -4.44
C ARG A 279 4.18 -7.06 -4.51
N ASP A 280 3.57 -6.71 -3.39
CA ASP A 280 2.14 -6.43 -3.34
C ASP A 280 1.80 -5.07 -3.95
N ALA A 281 0.54 -4.93 -4.37
CA ALA A 281 -0.03 -3.66 -4.76
C ALA A 281 -0.05 -2.71 -3.55
N ASP A 282 0.53 -1.53 -3.72
CA ASP A 282 0.20 -0.42 -2.84
C ASP A 282 -1.22 0.08 -3.14
N LEU A 283 -1.78 0.86 -2.22
CA LEU A 283 -3.16 1.31 -2.32
C LEU A 283 -3.46 2.12 -3.58
N GLY A 284 -2.62 3.11 -3.90
CA GLY A 284 -2.83 3.97 -5.07
C GLY A 284 -2.70 3.18 -6.37
N GLY A 285 -1.76 2.23 -6.40
CA GLY A 285 -1.59 1.27 -7.47
C GLY A 285 -2.81 0.37 -7.67
N ALA A 286 -3.29 -0.26 -6.61
CA ALA A 286 -4.51 -1.07 -6.64
C ALA A 286 -5.70 -0.25 -7.13
N GLN A 287 -5.93 0.94 -6.55
CA GLN A 287 -7.00 1.84 -6.93
C GLN A 287 -6.99 2.18 -8.42
N ASN A 288 -5.81 2.47 -8.97
CA ASN A 288 -5.69 2.77 -10.39
C ASN A 288 -6.13 1.56 -11.25
N PHE A 289 -5.57 0.38 -10.97
CA PHE A 289 -5.82 -0.79 -11.80
C PHE A 289 -7.22 -1.39 -11.63
N THR A 290 -7.78 -1.43 -10.42
CA THR A 290 -9.19 -1.85 -10.22
C THR A 290 -10.15 -0.85 -10.87
N SER A 291 -9.86 0.45 -10.84
CA SER A 291 -10.64 1.46 -11.57
C SER A 291 -10.60 1.24 -13.09
N LEU A 292 -9.44 0.86 -13.65
CA LEU A 292 -9.32 0.50 -15.06
C LEU A 292 -10.14 -0.74 -15.42
N VAL A 293 -10.11 -1.78 -14.56
CA VAL A 293 -10.95 -2.98 -14.72
C VAL A 293 -12.44 -2.60 -14.72
N ASN A 294 -12.87 -1.80 -13.74
CA ASN A 294 -14.25 -1.34 -13.61
C ASN A 294 -14.70 -0.44 -14.78
N ALA A 295 -13.77 0.28 -15.41
CA ALA A 295 -14.01 1.03 -16.64
C ALA A 295 -14.07 0.15 -17.90
N GLY A 296 -13.82 -1.16 -17.79
CA GLY A 296 -13.86 -2.12 -18.91
C GLY A 296 -12.55 -2.25 -19.68
N THR A 297 -11.43 -1.77 -19.13
CA THR A 297 -10.10 -1.98 -19.73
C THR A 297 -9.78 -3.48 -19.73
N SER A 298 -9.22 -3.99 -20.83
CA SER A 298 -8.88 -5.40 -20.91
C SER A 298 -7.70 -5.73 -19.99
N LEU A 299 -7.66 -6.95 -19.46
CA LEU A 299 -6.50 -7.40 -18.66
C LEU A 299 -5.20 -7.34 -19.46
N THR A 300 -5.25 -7.60 -20.78
CA THR A 300 -4.08 -7.48 -21.68
C THR A 300 -3.55 -6.05 -21.71
N ASP A 301 -4.42 -5.05 -21.81
CA ASP A 301 -4.00 -3.65 -21.78
C ASP A 301 -3.44 -3.24 -20.40
N ILE A 302 -4.02 -3.76 -19.31
CA ILE A 302 -3.50 -3.55 -17.96
C ILE A 302 -2.12 -4.19 -17.79
N ALA A 303 -1.95 -5.46 -18.16
CA ALA A 303 -0.66 -6.13 -18.13
C ALA A 303 0.38 -5.44 -19.03
N ASN A 304 -0.05 -4.88 -20.16
CA ASN A 304 0.80 -4.03 -20.99
C ASN A 304 1.27 -2.77 -20.25
N GLN A 305 0.47 -2.16 -19.37
CA GLN A 305 0.94 -1.04 -18.55
C GLN A 305 2.01 -1.47 -17.55
N PHE A 306 1.88 -2.65 -16.93
CA PHE A 306 2.92 -3.18 -16.04
C PHE A 306 4.24 -3.42 -16.78
N VAL A 307 4.23 -4.17 -17.88
CA VAL A 307 5.47 -4.53 -18.60
C VAL A 307 6.16 -3.32 -19.25
N ASN A 308 5.44 -2.23 -19.46
CA ASN A 308 6.00 -0.97 -19.98
C ASN A 308 6.26 0.07 -18.88
N SER A 309 6.02 -0.26 -17.61
CA SER A 309 6.28 0.64 -16.49
C SER A 309 7.77 0.79 -16.23
N ASP A 310 8.19 1.97 -15.76
CA ASP A 310 9.57 2.22 -15.33
C ASP A 310 10.02 1.20 -14.26
N GLU A 311 9.11 0.81 -13.38
CA GLU A 311 9.37 -0.17 -12.34
C GLU A 311 9.72 -1.55 -12.91
N PHE A 312 8.89 -2.07 -13.80
CA PHE A 312 9.17 -3.35 -14.45
C PHE A 312 10.44 -3.29 -15.30
N VAL A 313 10.65 -2.20 -16.05
CA VAL A 313 11.88 -2.01 -16.83
C VAL A 313 13.10 -2.02 -15.91
N ASN A 314 13.05 -1.34 -14.77
CA ASN A 314 14.16 -1.31 -13.82
C ASN A 314 14.46 -2.69 -13.24
N ILE A 315 13.43 -3.47 -12.88
CA ILE A 315 13.59 -4.82 -12.33
C ILE A 315 14.08 -5.80 -13.40
N SER A 316 13.41 -5.84 -14.55
CA SER A 316 13.68 -6.79 -15.64
C SER A 316 15.04 -6.59 -16.30
N THR A 317 15.58 -5.37 -16.28
CA THR A 317 16.88 -5.05 -16.90
C THR A 317 18.07 -5.17 -15.95
N LEU A 318 17.84 -5.22 -14.63
CA LEU A 318 18.90 -5.28 -13.62
C LEU A 318 19.81 -6.50 -13.80
N ALA A 319 19.22 -7.71 -13.85
CA ALA A 319 19.97 -8.94 -13.98
C ALA A 319 20.71 -9.05 -15.32
N PRO A 320 20.09 -8.77 -16.49
CA PRO A 320 20.80 -8.71 -17.76
C PRO A 320 21.98 -7.73 -17.77
N ILE A 321 21.81 -6.50 -17.25
CA ILE A 321 22.90 -5.51 -17.20
C ILE A 321 24.04 -6.01 -16.31
N ASN A 322 23.74 -6.48 -15.09
CA ASN A 322 24.78 -6.98 -14.19
C ASN A 322 25.51 -8.21 -14.75
N THR A 323 24.81 -9.06 -15.47
CA THR A 323 25.42 -10.20 -16.16
C THR A 323 26.36 -9.74 -17.27
N LEU A 324 25.96 -8.74 -18.07
CA LEU A 324 26.85 -8.14 -19.08
C LEU A 324 28.11 -7.53 -18.42
N TYR A 325 27.98 -6.87 -17.27
CA TYR A 325 29.14 -6.36 -16.53
C TYR A 325 30.06 -7.46 -16.02
N ASN A 326 29.49 -8.52 -15.43
CA ASN A 326 30.28 -9.64 -14.93
C ASN A 326 31.10 -10.30 -16.05
N GLU A 327 30.48 -10.51 -17.19
CA GLU A 327 31.03 -11.37 -18.23
C GLU A 327 31.88 -10.58 -19.24
N LEU A 328 31.56 -9.30 -19.49
CA LEU A 328 32.38 -8.46 -20.35
C LEU A 328 33.52 -7.76 -19.63
N LEU A 329 33.42 -7.56 -18.31
CA LEU A 329 34.40 -6.82 -17.51
C LEU A 329 35.00 -7.60 -16.33
N GLY A 330 34.53 -8.83 -16.05
CA GLY A 330 34.96 -9.59 -14.88
C GLY A 330 34.43 -9.03 -13.55
N ARG A 331 33.45 -8.11 -13.58
CA ARG A 331 32.91 -7.47 -12.38
C ARG A 331 31.85 -8.34 -11.72
N THR A 332 32.27 -9.15 -10.76
CA THR A 332 31.36 -10.02 -9.99
C THR A 332 30.32 -9.25 -9.18
N THR A 333 30.52 -7.95 -8.95
CA THR A 333 29.58 -7.07 -8.26
C THR A 333 28.59 -6.37 -9.20
N GLY A 334 28.69 -6.57 -10.52
CA GLY A 334 27.86 -5.91 -11.51
C GLY A 334 28.19 -4.42 -11.72
N ALA A 335 27.20 -3.70 -12.27
CA ALA A 335 27.27 -2.26 -12.46
C ALA A 335 27.28 -1.52 -11.11
N ASP A 336 28.02 -0.42 -10.99
CA ASP A 336 27.79 0.53 -9.90
C ASP A 336 26.48 1.30 -10.14
N SER A 337 25.97 1.98 -9.11
CA SER A 337 24.68 2.67 -9.15
C SER A 337 24.58 3.71 -10.27
N GLY A 338 25.67 4.45 -10.54
CA GLY A 338 25.72 5.43 -11.63
C GLY A 338 25.71 4.78 -13.01
N GLY A 339 26.47 3.70 -13.20
CA GLY A 339 26.48 2.91 -14.42
C GLY A 339 25.12 2.27 -14.71
N LEU A 340 24.52 1.64 -13.71
CA LEU A 340 23.20 1.02 -13.83
C LEU A 340 22.14 2.04 -14.25
N GLN A 341 22.07 3.19 -13.54
CA GLN A 341 21.12 4.25 -13.85
C GLN A 341 21.30 4.79 -15.29
N THR A 342 22.56 4.88 -15.75
CA THR A 342 22.87 5.33 -17.12
C THR A 342 22.26 4.38 -18.16
N TRP A 343 22.42 3.07 -17.96
CA TRP A 343 21.87 2.07 -18.87
C TRP A 343 20.35 1.96 -18.78
N GLN A 344 19.76 2.03 -17.59
CA GLN A 344 18.31 2.04 -17.44
C GLN A 344 17.70 3.27 -18.14
N THR A 345 18.34 4.44 -18.03
CA THR A 345 17.92 5.65 -18.77
C THR A 345 18.05 5.47 -20.28
N LEU A 346 19.08 4.78 -20.76
CA LEU A 346 19.22 4.47 -22.19
C LEU A 346 18.07 3.59 -22.68
N LEU A 347 17.72 2.54 -21.92
CA LEU A 347 16.64 1.61 -22.25
C LEU A 347 15.27 2.31 -22.22
N ALA A 348 15.02 3.14 -21.20
CA ALA A 348 13.80 3.95 -21.11
C ALA A 348 13.60 4.90 -22.30
N ASN A 349 14.71 5.35 -22.93
CA ASN A 349 14.67 6.19 -24.13
C ASN A 349 14.66 5.39 -25.45
N GLY A 350 14.34 4.09 -25.41
CA GLY A 350 14.22 3.22 -26.58
C GLY A 350 15.54 2.62 -27.07
N GLY A 351 16.60 2.69 -26.26
CA GLY A 351 17.83 1.92 -26.49
C GLY A 351 17.61 0.42 -26.27
N THR A 352 18.51 -0.41 -26.81
CA THR A 352 18.45 -1.87 -26.69
C THR A 352 19.48 -2.41 -25.70
N LEU A 353 19.29 -3.64 -25.20
CA LEU A 353 20.34 -4.34 -24.45
C LEU A 353 21.61 -4.53 -25.29
N GLY A 354 21.50 -4.61 -26.63
CA GLY A 354 22.66 -4.60 -27.52
C GLY A 354 23.42 -3.27 -27.50
N ASP A 355 22.74 -2.14 -27.31
CA ASP A 355 23.42 -0.84 -27.12
C ASP A 355 24.17 -0.78 -25.79
N VAL A 356 23.59 -1.34 -24.73
CA VAL A 356 24.25 -1.50 -23.43
C VAL A 356 25.49 -2.39 -23.57
N ALA A 357 25.35 -3.56 -24.20
CA ALA A 357 26.45 -4.48 -24.44
C ALA A 357 27.56 -3.86 -25.28
N ALA A 358 27.21 -3.09 -26.32
CA ALA A 358 28.15 -2.33 -27.13
C ALA A 358 28.91 -1.29 -26.31
N GLY A 359 28.21 -0.54 -25.47
CA GLY A 359 28.79 0.47 -24.60
C GLY A 359 29.77 -0.12 -23.58
N ILE A 360 29.40 -1.24 -22.95
CA ILE A 360 30.27 -1.97 -22.02
C ILE A 360 31.48 -2.55 -22.75
N ALA A 361 31.29 -3.25 -23.87
CA ALA A 361 32.36 -3.87 -24.65
C ALA A 361 33.34 -2.87 -25.29
N GLY A 362 32.87 -1.65 -25.59
CA GLY A 362 33.69 -0.54 -26.12
C GLY A 362 34.37 0.32 -25.05
N SER A 363 34.07 0.09 -23.77
CA SER A 363 34.55 0.90 -22.65
C SER A 363 36.08 0.86 -22.51
N ALA A 364 36.64 1.85 -21.80
CA ALA A 364 38.07 1.83 -21.46
C ALA A 364 38.41 0.67 -20.53
N GLU A 365 37.45 0.24 -19.70
CA GLU A 365 37.57 -0.88 -18.79
C GLU A 365 37.69 -2.21 -19.57
N ALA A 366 36.81 -2.46 -20.54
CA ALA A 366 36.88 -3.65 -21.41
C ALA A 366 38.21 -3.73 -22.18
N ARG A 367 38.72 -2.58 -22.63
CA ARG A 367 40.04 -2.49 -23.29
C ARG A 367 41.20 -2.77 -22.34
N THR A 368 41.04 -2.46 -21.06
CA THR A 368 42.07 -2.72 -20.03
C THR A 368 42.07 -4.18 -19.60
N LEU A 369 40.90 -4.83 -19.58
CA LEU A 369 40.79 -6.27 -19.32
C LEU A 369 41.57 -7.11 -20.34
N ASP A 370 41.70 -6.62 -21.59
CA ASP A 370 42.50 -7.21 -22.68
C ASP A 370 42.23 -8.72 -22.90
N GLN A 371 40.96 -9.12 -22.75
CA GLN A 371 40.53 -10.50 -22.96
C GLN A 371 40.84 -10.97 -24.40
N SER A 372 41.04 -12.27 -24.64
CA SER A 372 41.19 -12.77 -26.02
C SER A 372 39.88 -12.63 -26.81
N ASN A 373 39.95 -12.53 -28.15
CA ASN A 373 38.73 -12.49 -28.98
C ASN A 373 37.87 -13.74 -28.83
N GLY A 374 38.50 -14.91 -28.61
CA GLY A 374 37.77 -16.16 -28.42
C GLY A 374 37.01 -16.21 -27.10
N ASP A 375 37.62 -15.75 -26.00
CA ASP A 375 36.95 -15.69 -24.70
C ASP A 375 35.82 -14.66 -24.71
N PHE A 376 36.05 -13.48 -25.28
CA PHE A 376 35.03 -12.44 -25.44
C PHE A 376 33.77 -12.93 -26.15
N VAL A 377 33.92 -13.69 -27.25
CA VAL A 377 32.77 -14.25 -27.98
C VAL A 377 32.11 -15.36 -27.17
N ARG A 378 32.87 -16.21 -26.47
CA ARG A 378 32.29 -17.28 -25.64
C ARG A 378 31.44 -16.73 -24.50
N ASP A 379 31.93 -15.70 -23.81
CA ASP A 379 31.23 -15.08 -22.69
C ASP A 379 29.94 -14.40 -23.18
N LEU A 380 29.99 -13.71 -24.34
CA LEU A 380 28.78 -13.17 -24.98
C LEU A 380 27.75 -14.24 -25.33
N TYR A 381 28.17 -15.40 -25.85
CA TYR A 381 27.25 -16.51 -26.14
C TYR A 381 26.59 -17.04 -24.86
N GLN A 382 27.37 -17.18 -23.79
CA GLN A 382 26.85 -17.66 -22.52
C GLN A 382 25.80 -16.70 -21.94
N VAL A 383 26.04 -15.39 -22.00
CA VAL A 383 25.13 -14.38 -21.45
C VAL A 383 23.92 -14.14 -22.33
N ALA A 384 24.16 -13.85 -23.62
CA ALA A 384 23.11 -13.41 -24.52
C ALA A 384 22.24 -14.58 -24.99
N LEU A 385 22.82 -15.78 -25.14
CA LEU A 385 22.15 -16.93 -25.75
C LEU A 385 21.99 -18.11 -24.78
N GLY A 386 22.60 -18.06 -23.59
CA GLY A 386 22.44 -19.09 -22.56
C GLY A 386 23.12 -20.42 -22.90
N ARG A 387 24.03 -20.43 -23.87
CA ARG A 387 24.73 -21.64 -24.33
C ARG A 387 26.15 -21.33 -24.75
N SER A 388 26.96 -22.37 -24.86
CA SER A 388 28.28 -22.27 -25.49
C SER A 388 28.18 -22.05 -26.99
N ALA A 389 29.10 -21.25 -27.53
CA ALA A 389 29.30 -21.11 -28.97
C ALA A 389 29.74 -22.44 -29.58
N ASP A 390 29.11 -22.83 -30.69
CA ASP A 390 29.65 -23.88 -31.54
C ASP A 390 30.92 -23.37 -32.24
N GLN A 391 31.80 -24.29 -32.64
CA GLN A 391 33.10 -23.92 -33.19
C GLN A 391 32.99 -23.05 -34.45
N ALA A 392 31.99 -23.32 -35.31
CA ALA A 392 31.83 -22.55 -36.55
C ALA A 392 31.32 -21.13 -36.28
N GLY A 393 30.36 -20.97 -35.37
CA GLY A 393 29.88 -19.66 -34.92
C GLY A 393 31.00 -18.85 -34.26
N LEU A 394 31.76 -19.47 -33.36
CA LEU A 394 32.92 -18.85 -32.71
C LEU A 394 33.96 -18.38 -33.73
N ASP A 395 34.36 -19.25 -34.66
CA ASP A 395 35.37 -18.93 -35.68
C ASP A 395 34.91 -17.77 -36.57
N ASN A 396 33.62 -17.70 -36.92
CA ASN A 396 33.06 -16.60 -37.71
C ASN A 396 33.24 -15.25 -36.98
N TRP A 397 32.77 -15.14 -35.74
CA TRP A 397 32.89 -13.89 -34.98
C TRP A 397 34.34 -13.49 -34.71
N VAL A 398 35.19 -14.45 -34.37
CA VAL A 398 36.63 -14.21 -34.16
C VAL A 398 37.29 -13.70 -35.45
N ASN A 399 36.95 -14.27 -36.61
CA ASN A 399 37.43 -13.79 -37.90
C ASN A 399 36.92 -12.37 -38.20
N ASN A 400 35.68 -12.04 -37.86
CA ASN A 400 35.16 -10.67 -38.02
C ASN A 400 35.98 -9.67 -37.18
N LEU A 401 36.31 -10.00 -35.93
CA LEU A 401 37.18 -9.20 -35.07
C LEU A 401 38.59 -9.04 -35.65
N PHE A 402 39.18 -10.11 -36.20
CA PHE A 402 40.48 -10.01 -36.89
C PHE A 402 40.44 -9.15 -38.14
N ASN A 403 39.31 -9.13 -38.86
CA ASN A 403 39.10 -8.33 -40.06
C ASN A 403 38.66 -6.88 -39.75
N GLY A 404 38.69 -6.46 -38.48
CA GLY A 404 38.51 -5.07 -38.08
C GLY A 404 37.12 -4.70 -37.56
N ALA A 405 36.21 -5.66 -37.36
CA ALA A 405 34.98 -5.41 -36.62
C ALA A 405 35.32 -5.02 -35.17
N SER A 406 34.59 -4.06 -34.59
CA SER A 406 34.80 -3.70 -33.19
C SER A 406 34.10 -4.69 -32.25
N ARG A 407 34.59 -4.80 -31.01
CA ARG A 407 33.88 -5.57 -29.97
C ARG A 407 32.49 -5.02 -29.68
N ALA A 408 32.32 -3.70 -29.80
CA ALA A 408 31.02 -3.07 -29.63
C ALA A 408 30.02 -3.55 -30.69
N ASP A 409 30.45 -3.64 -31.96
CA ASP A 409 29.60 -4.13 -33.05
C ASP A 409 29.25 -5.61 -32.88
N VAL A 410 30.22 -6.44 -32.48
CA VAL A 410 29.99 -7.88 -32.22
C VAL A 410 29.07 -8.10 -31.02
N ALA A 411 29.27 -7.38 -29.92
CA ALA A 411 28.40 -7.45 -28.75
C ALA A 411 26.97 -7.06 -29.10
N LYS A 412 26.79 -5.94 -29.81
CA LYS A 412 25.47 -5.50 -30.28
C LYS A 412 24.80 -6.54 -31.17
N ALA A 413 25.54 -7.11 -32.12
CA ALA A 413 25.00 -8.07 -33.06
C ALA A 413 24.53 -9.37 -32.39
N ILE A 414 25.28 -9.88 -31.41
CA ILE A 414 24.92 -11.10 -30.68
C ILE A 414 23.73 -10.85 -29.75
N VAL A 415 23.76 -9.75 -28.98
CA VAL A 415 22.71 -9.44 -27.98
C VAL A 415 21.38 -9.02 -28.62
N ASN A 416 21.38 -8.46 -29.83
CA ASN A 416 20.17 -8.14 -30.58
C ASN A 416 19.75 -9.26 -31.56
N SER A 417 20.34 -10.44 -31.48
CA SER A 417 19.97 -11.56 -32.36
C SER A 417 18.61 -12.14 -31.98
N ASP A 418 17.92 -12.76 -32.96
CA ASP A 418 16.64 -13.45 -32.72
C ASP A 418 16.78 -14.53 -31.63
N GLU A 419 17.94 -15.18 -31.53
CA GLU A 419 18.21 -16.17 -30.50
C GLU A 419 18.29 -15.55 -29.09
N ALA A 420 18.88 -14.35 -28.96
CA ALA A 420 18.88 -13.61 -27.71
C ALA A 420 17.47 -13.17 -27.29
N VAL A 421 16.61 -12.80 -28.25
CA VAL A 421 15.19 -12.52 -28.00
C VAL A 421 14.47 -13.76 -27.46
N LEU A 422 14.66 -14.92 -28.09
CA LEU A 422 14.07 -16.18 -27.61
C LEU A 422 14.55 -16.57 -26.21
N LYS A 423 15.82 -16.28 -25.89
CA LYS A 423 16.33 -16.46 -24.53
C LYS A 423 15.67 -15.50 -23.55
N ALA A 424 15.55 -14.21 -23.89
CA ALA A 424 14.91 -13.22 -23.03
C ALA A 424 13.44 -13.59 -22.74
N ASP A 425 12.70 -14.04 -23.76
CA ASP A 425 11.34 -14.58 -23.62
C ASP A 425 11.28 -15.77 -22.66
N SER A 426 12.24 -16.69 -22.81
CA SER A 426 12.40 -17.85 -21.95
C SER A 426 12.68 -17.45 -20.49
N ASP A 427 13.56 -16.47 -20.26
CA ASP A 427 13.91 -15.99 -18.93
C ASP A 427 12.74 -15.22 -18.29
N PHE A 428 12.00 -14.44 -19.08
CA PHE A 428 10.77 -13.77 -18.63
C PHE A 428 9.75 -14.79 -18.10
N ILE A 429 9.50 -15.86 -18.87
CA ILE A 429 8.59 -16.94 -18.45
C ILE A 429 9.09 -17.60 -17.15
N ASP A 430 10.38 -17.93 -17.06
CA ASP A 430 10.94 -18.59 -15.88
C ASP A 430 10.80 -17.74 -14.62
N ASN A 431 11.11 -16.44 -14.71
CA ASN A 431 10.96 -15.52 -13.60
C ASN A 431 9.50 -15.38 -13.18
N LEU A 432 8.59 -15.25 -14.15
CA LEU A 432 7.15 -15.12 -13.89
C LEU A 432 6.56 -16.39 -13.24
N TYR A 433 7.05 -17.58 -13.58
CA TYR A 433 6.70 -18.80 -12.83
C TYR A 433 7.20 -18.72 -11.39
N LEU A 434 8.45 -18.31 -11.17
CA LEU A 434 9.03 -18.24 -9.83
C LEU A 434 8.28 -17.27 -8.93
N THR A 435 7.95 -16.07 -9.44
CA THR A 435 7.22 -15.05 -8.69
C THR A 435 5.76 -15.42 -8.52
N ALA A 436 5.03 -15.67 -9.62
CA ALA A 436 3.58 -15.85 -9.54
C ALA A 436 3.15 -17.22 -8.97
N THR A 437 4.00 -18.26 -9.02
CA THR A 437 3.63 -19.63 -8.59
C THR A 437 4.53 -20.21 -7.51
N GLY A 438 5.62 -19.51 -7.16
CA GLY A 438 6.57 -19.97 -6.14
C GLY A 438 7.46 -21.13 -6.58
N ARG A 439 7.46 -21.49 -7.88
CA ARG A 439 8.27 -22.61 -8.41
C ARG A 439 8.90 -22.34 -9.75
N ALA A 440 9.90 -23.14 -10.11
CA ALA A 440 10.48 -23.13 -11.44
C ALA A 440 9.49 -23.65 -12.49
N SER A 441 9.57 -23.09 -13.69
CA SER A 441 8.84 -23.58 -14.86
C SER A 441 9.29 -25.01 -15.19
N ASP A 442 8.36 -25.85 -15.63
CA ASP A 442 8.68 -27.15 -16.23
C ASP A 442 8.67 -27.05 -17.76
N THR A 443 9.23 -28.06 -18.43
CA THR A 443 9.39 -28.06 -19.89
C THR A 443 8.07 -27.89 -20.63
N ALA A 444 6.97 -28.49 -20.14
CA ALA A 444 5.68 -28.45 -20.84
C ALA A 444 4.96 -27.11 -20.60
N GLY A 445 4.96 -26.64 -19.35
CA GLY A 445 4.43 -25.35 -18.95
C GLY A 445 5.13 -24.21 -19.70
N LYS A 446 6.46 -24.22 -19.74
CA LYS A 446 7.26 -23.25 -20.49
C LYS A 446 6.97 -23.29 -22.00
N ALA A 447 6.93 -24.48 -22.58
CA ALA A 447 6.65 -24.66 -24.02
C ALA A 447 5.32 -24.03 -24.44
N THR A 448 4.32 -24.06 -23.56
CA THR A 448 2.99 -23.47 -23.82
C THR A 448 3.10 -21.96 -24.02
N PHE A 449 3.79 -21.27 -23.12
CA PHE A 449 3.94 -19.81 -23.18
C PHE A 449 4.95 -19.34 -24.25
N THR A 450 6.02 -20.09 -24.49
CA THR A 450 6.92 -19.79 -25.62
C THR A 450 6.21 -19.92 -26.96
N ASN A 451 5.26 -20.85 -27.10
CA ASN A 451 4.45 -20.97 -28.32
C ASN A 451 3.50 -19.79 -28.50
N ILE A 452 3.01 -19.16 -27.42
CA ILE A 452 2.18 -17.94 -27.51
C ILE A 452 3.01 -16.82 -28.14
N LEU A 453 4.23 -16.58 -27.62
CA LEU A 453 5.13 -15.55 -28.14
C LEU A 453 5.54 -15.83 -29.59
N ALA A 454 5.87 -17.08 -29.92
CA ALA A 454 6.22 -17.49 -31.29
C ALA A 454 5.08 -17.28 -32.32
N ASN A 455 3.82 -17.24 -31.86
CA ASN A 455 2.64 -17.00 -32.70
C ASN A 455 2.15 -15.54 -32.64
N GLY A 456 2.97 -14.61 -32.14
CA GLY A 456 2.67 -13.17 -32.11
C GLY A 456 1.90 -12.69 -30.88
N GLY A 457 1.77 -13.52 -29.84
CA GLY A 457 1.33 -13.07 -28.53
C GLY A 457 2.39 -12.21 -27.84
N THR A 458 1.99 -11.51 -26.79
CA THR A 458 2.82 -10.55 -26.05
C THR A 458 3.24 -11.10 -24.69
N HIS A 459 4.24 -10.48 -24.04
CA HIS A 459 4.55 -10.76 -22.63
C HIS A 459 3.36 -10.50 -21.71
N ALA A 460 2.48 -9.56 -22.05
CA ALA A 460 1.23 -9.32 -21.32
C ALA A 460 0.27 -10.52 -21.41
N ASP A 461 0.13 -11.16 -22.59
CA ASP A 461 -0.70 -12.36 -22.74
C ASP A 461 -0.15 -13.54 -21.91
N VAL A 462 1.17 -13.67 -21.86
CA VAL A 462 1.85 -14.66 -21.01
C VAL A 462 1.65 -14.36 -19.52
N ALA A 463 1.79 -13.09 -19.11
CA ALA A 463 1.58 -12.63 -17.75
C ALA A 463 0.20 -13.03 -17.23
N ILE A 464 -0.85 -12.72 -17.99
CA ILE A 464 -2.23 -13.06 -17.64
C ILE A 464 -2.43 -14.57 -17.56
N GLY A 465 -1.86 -15.31 -18.51
CA GLY A 465 -2.01 -16.76 -18.54
C GLY A 465 -1.38 -17.47 -17.33
N ILE A 466 -0.26 -16.97 -16.82
CA ILE A 466 0.41 -17.53 -15.63
C ILE A 466 -0.25 -17.02 -14.35
N VAL A 467 -0.42 -15.70 -14.20
CA VAL A 467 -0.96 -15.07 -12.99
C VAL A 467 -2.43 -15.44 -12.73
N GLY A 468 -3.21 -15.67 -13.80
CA GLY A 468 -4.59 -16.15 -13.71
C GLY A 468 -4.72 -17.67 -13.56
N SER A 469 -3.61 -18.41 -13.48
CA SER A 469 -3.66 -19.87 -13.31
C SER A 469 -4.11 -20.26 -11.92
N VAL A 470 -4.75 -21.42 -11.78
CA VAL A 470 -5.16 -21.97 -10.46
C VAL A 470 -3.97 -22.09 -9.51
N GLU A 471 -2.79 -22.38 -10.05
CA GLU A 471 -1.57 -22.48 -9.27
C GLU A 471 -1.12 -21.12 -8.73
N ALA A 472 -1.12 -20.08 -9.58
CA ALA A 472 -0.77 -18.72 -9.14
C ALA A 472 -1.79 -18.16 -8.14
N ILE A 473 -3.08 -18.43 -8.35
CA ILE A 473 -4.15 -18.06 -7.40
C ILE A 473 -3.93 -18.72 -6.03
N ALA A 474 -3.42 -19.97 -6.01
CA ALA A 474 -3.12 -20.68 -4.77
C ALA A 474 -1.82 -20.21 -4.09
N HIS A 475 -0.86 -19.68 -4.85
CA HIS A 475 0.37 -19.12 -4.31
C HIS A 475 0.16 -17.70 -3.76
N ASN A 476 -0.55 -16.87 -4.53
CA ASN A 476 -0.81 -15.46 -4.22
C ASN A 476 -2.15 -15.35 -3.51
N ASP A 477 -2.19 -15.91 -2.30
CA ASP A 477 -3.36 -16.02 -1.43
C ASP A 477 -3.68 -14.71 -0.69
N ASN A 478 -2.82 -13.70 -0.81
CA ASN A 478 -3.03 -12.34 -0.33
C ASN A 478 -3.98 -11.50 -1.21
N VAL A 479 -4.52 -12.06 -2.30
CA VAL A 479 -5.60 -11.46 -3.08
C VAL A 479 -6.84 -12.34 -3.02
N ILE A 480 -7.84 -11.90 -2.27
CA ILE A 480 -9.09 -12.64 -2.01
C ILE A 480 -10.22 -12.08 -2.89
N VAL A 481 -10.94 -12.96 -3.57
CA VAL A 481 -12.09 -12.57 -4.40
C VAL A 481 -13.38 -12.65 -3.59
N LEU A 482 -14.01 -11.49 -3.41
CA LEU A 482 -15.34 -11.36 -2.82
C LEU A 482 -16.40 -11.60 -3.89
N HIS A 483 -17.46 -12.30 -3.52
CA HIS A 483 -18.54 -12.65 -4.43
C HIS A 483 -19.81 -11.88 -4.10
N GLY A 484 -20.44 -11.32 -5.13
CA GLY A 484 -21.78 -10.75 -5.02
C GLY A 484 -22.83 -11.81 -4.68
N ALA A 485 -24.03 -11.38 -4.31
CA ALA A 485 -25.17 -12.29 -4.19
C ALA A 485 -25.43 -12.96 -5.55
N VAL A 486 -25.42 -14.29 -5.58
CA VAL A 486 -25.73 -15.12 -6.77
C VAL A 486 -27.24 -15.12 -7.06
#